data_AF-A0A958D3E3-F1
#
_entry.id   AF-A0A958D3E3-F1
#
_cell.length_a   1.000
_cell.length_b   1.000
_cell.length_c   1.000
_cell.angle_alpha   90.00
_cell.angle_beta   90.00
_cell.angle_gamma   90.00
#
_symmetry.space_group_name_H-M   'P 1'
#
loop_
_entity.id
_entity.type
_entity.pdbx_description
1 polymer ?
#
loop_
_entity_poly.entity_id
_entity_poly.type
_entity_poly.pdbx_seq_one_letter_code
_entity_poly.pdbx_strand_id
1 'polypeptide(L)'
;MLDNIIIPPTVHVVLGILVMLGTLAAAIVTGWLAFRRQGVTTAGRVVMILAQIALIMQILVGVKLLDQGLGVLQLYIHYVGGLGAFFFFLLYYWFMPEKPSRQSALAFAMSLLAFLFAIQAYFIGQAYVG
;
A
#
# COMPACT_ATOMS: atom_id res chain seq x y z
N MET A 1 8.95 -24.18 -3.42
CA MET A 1 7.68 -24.39 -2.70
C MET A 1 7.95 -24.48 -1.21
N LEU A 2 7.62 -23.39 -0.51
CA LEU A 2 7.71 -23.25 0.94
C LEU A 2 6.61 -24.05 1.67
N ASP A 3 5.47 -24.24 1.02
CA ASP A 3 4.34 -25.06 1.48
C ASP A 3 3.51 -25.59 0.29
N ASN A 4 2.49 -26.42 0.58
CA ASN A 4 1.58 -27.04 -0.40
C ASN A 4 0.31 -26.22 -0.68
N ILE A 5 0.19 -25.00 -0.15
CA ILE A 5 -0.97 -24.13 -0.38
C ILE A 5 -0.82 -23.53 -1.78
N ILE A 6 -1.87 -23.60 -2.60
CA ILE A 6 -1.89 -23.01 -3.95
C ILE A 6 -2.83 -21.82 -3.93
N ILE A 7 -2.29 -20.63 -4.23
CA ILE A 7 -3.09 -19.40 -4.36
C ILE A 7 -3.30 -19.10 -5.85
N PRO A 8 -4.55 -18.86 -6.30
CA PRO A 8 -4.79 -18.46 -7.68
C PRO A 8 -4.35 -16.99 -7.93
N PRO A 9 -3.81 -16.65 -9.11
CA PRO A 9 -3.33 -15.30 -9.42
C PRO A 9 -4.41 -14.21 -9.29
N THR A 10 -5.68 -14.57 -9.46
CA THR A 10 -6.82 -13.66 -9.29
C THR A 10 -6.88 -13.03 -7.90
N VAL A 11 -6.45 -13.74 -6.85
CA VAL A 11 -6.39 -13.20 -5.49
C VAL A 11 -5.42 -12.03 -5.42
N HIS A 12 -4.27 -12.13 -6.08
CA HIS A 12 -3.27 -11.06 -6.13
C HIS A 12 -3.75 -9.84 -6.92
N VAL A 13 -4.50 -10.04 -8.00
CA VAL A 13 -5.12 -8.95 -8.76
C VAL A 13 -6.15 -8.20 -7.90
N VAL A 14 -7.05 -8.94 -7.22
CA VAL A 14 -8.07 -8.35 -6.34
C VAL A 14 -7.43 -7.60 -5.19
N LEU A 15 -6.41 -8.17 -4.54
CA LEU A 15 -5.65 -7.50 -3.48
C LEU A 15 -4.95 -6.24 -3.99
N GLY A 16 -4.41 -6.24 -5.21
CA GLY A 16 -3.85 -5.05 -5.85
C GLY A 16 -4.87 -3.91 -5.99
N ILE A 17 -6.11 -4.22 -6.37
CA ILE A 17 -7.21 -3.24 -6.43
C ILE A 17 -7.53 -2.72 -5.02
N LEU A 18 -7.62 -3.61 -4.02
CA LEU A 18 -7.87 -3.21 -2.63
C LEU A 18 -6.76 -2.32 -2.06
N VAL A 19 -5.50 -2.57 -2.42
CA VAL A 19 -4.37 -1.70 -2.06
C VAL A 19 -4.54 -0.32 -2.68
N MET A 20 -4.87 -0.21 -3.97
CA MET A 20 -5.09 1.09 -4.63
C MET A 20 -6.26 1.85 -3.98
N LEU A 21 -7.38 1.18 -3.71
CA LEU A 21 -8.54 1.80 -3.05
C LEU A 21 -8.22 2.21 -1.61
N GLY A 22 -7.54 1.36 -0.85
CA GLY A 22 -7.18 1.62 0.54
C GLY A 22 -6.19 2.79 0.68
N THR A 23 -5.16 2.82 -0.15
CA THR A 23 -4.18 3.93 -0.17
C THR A 23 -4.80 5.24 -0.65
N LEU A 24 -5.70 5.21 -1.64
CA LEU A 24 -6.48 6.37 -2.06
C LEU A 24 -7.39 6.88 -0.94
N ALA A 25 -8.12 5.99 -0.27
CA ALA A 25 -8.98 6.35 0.86
C ALA A 25 -8.16 6.99 1.99
N ALA A 26 -6.99 6.43 2.30
CA ALA A 26 -6.08 7.01 3.28
C ALA A 26 -5.62 8.42 2.85
N ALA A 27 -5.23 8.62 1.58
CA ALA A 27 -4.83 9.92 1.06
C ALA A 27 -5.98 10.95 1.10
N ILE A 28 -7.20 10.57 0.74
CA ILE A 28 -8.37 11.45 0.79
C ILE A 28 -8.68 11.87 2.24
N VAL A 29 -8.77 10.91 3.17
CA VAL A 29 -9.14 11.18 4.57
C VAL A 29 -8.07 12.03 5.25
N THR A 30 -6.79 11.66 5.10
CA THR A 30 -5.70 12.41 5.72
C THR A 30 -5.48 13.78 5.07
N GLY A 31 -5.69 13.88 3.75
CA GLY A 31 -5.69 15.14 3.01
C GLY A 31 -6.80 16.09 3.48
N TRP A 32 -8.00 15.56 3.73
CA TRP A 32 -9.10 16.32 4.31
C TRP A 32 -8.79 16.85 5.72
N LEU A 33 -8.19 16.01 6.57
CA LEU A 33 -7.73 16.44 7.91
C LEU A 33 -6.63 17.51 7.81
N ALA A 34 -5.70 17.36 6.87
CA ALA A 34 -4.63 18.33 6.61
C ALA A 34 -5.18 19.68 6.14
N PHE A 35 -6.15 19.66 5.22
CA PHE A 35 -6.86 20.85 4.76
C PHE A 35 -7.56 21.56 5.92
N ARG A 36 -8.20 20.81 6.83
CA ARG A 36 -8.83 21.33 8.05
C ARG A 36 -7.84 21.67 9.17
N ARG A 37 -6.53 21.44 8.97
CA ARG A 37 -5.46 21.62 9.97
C ARG A 37 -5.70 20.84 11.27
N GLN A 38 -6.38 19.70 11.20
CA GLN A 38 -6.70 18.83 12.33
C GLN A 38 -5.65 17.73 12.49
N GLY A 39 -5.51 17.17 13.70
CA GLY A 39 -4.68 15.98 13.91
C GLY A 39 -5.27 14.74 13.23
N VAL A 40 -4.48 13.65 13.19
CA VAL A 40 -4.97 12.37 12.67
C VAL A 40 -5.96 11.75 13.67
N THR A 41 -7.24 11.73 13.28
CA THR A 41 -8.35 11.19 14.07
C THR A 41 -8.34 9.66 14.07
N THR A 42 -9.18 9.03 14.91
CA THR A 42 -9.37 7.58 14.92
C THR A 42 -9.75 7.03 13.54
N ALA A 43 -10.67 7.69 12.83
CA ALA A 43 -11.04 7.30 11.46
C ALA A 43 -9.83 7.39 10.51
N GLY A 44 -9.01 8.43 10.62
CA GLY A 44 -7.76 8.57 9.86
C GLY A 44 -6.76 7.43 10.13
N ARG A 45 -6.62 7.03 11.40
CA ARG A 45 -5.76 5.89 11.77
C ARG A 45 -6.29 4.58 11.21
N VAL A 46 -7.60 4.34 11.33
CA VAL A 46 -8.24 3.11 10.85
C VAL A 46 -8.03 2.95 9.35
N VAL A 47 -8.28 3.99 8.53
CA VAL A 47 -8.10 3.87 7.08
C VAL A 47 -6.64 3.61 6.70
N MET A 48 -5.68 4.24 7.39
CA MET A 48 -4.26 3.97 7.19
C MET A 48 -3.86 2.54 7.59
N ILE A 49 -4.42 2.00 8.67
CA ILE A 49 -4.19 0.62 9.10
C ILE A 49 -4.77 -0.36 8.07
N LEU A 50 -5.98 -0.13 7.57
CA LEU A 50 -6.60 -0.97 6.56
C LEU A 50 -5.78 -0.99 5.25
N ALA A 51 -5.27 0.17 4.82
CA ALA A 51 -4.37 0.26 3.66
C ALA A 51 -3.09 -0.56 3.88
N GLN A 52 -2.49 -0.50 5.06
CA GLN A 52 -1.30 -1.28 5.42
C GLN A 52 -1.59 -2.79 5.46
N ILE A 53 -2.74 -3.20 6.01
CA ILE A 53 -3.13 -4.62 6.01
C ILE A 53 -3.28 -5.14 4.57
N ALA A 54 -3.94 -4.38 3.69
CA ALA A 54 -4.04 -4.74 2.28
C ALA A 54 -2.66 -4.87 1.61
N LEU A 55 -1.74 -3.93 1.90
CA LEU A 55 -0.36 -3.97 1.40
C LEU A 55 0.40 -5.21 1.89
N ILE A 56 0.30 -5.53 3.19
CA ILE A 56 0.93 -6.73 3.77
C ILE A 56 0.39 -7.99 3.09
N MET A 57 -0.93 -8.10 2.95
CA MET A 57 -1.54 -9.25 2.26
C MET A 57 -1.08 -9.34 0.80
N GLN A 58 -0.99 -8.21 0.08
CA GLN A 58 -0.50 -8.17 -1.29
C GLN A 58 0.95 -8.64 -1.41
N ILE A 59 1.81 -8.22 -0.47
CA ILE A 59 3.22 -8.65 -0.40
C ILE A 59 3.31 -10.16 -0.15
N LEU A 60 2.57 -10.68 0.85
CA LEU A 60 2.60 -12.10 1.21
C LEU A 60 2.10 -12.98 0.05
N VAL A 61 1.00 -12.60 -0.58
CA VAL A 61 0.47 -13.32 -1.76
C VAL A 61 1.45 -13.23 -2.93
N GLY A 62 2.05 -12.07 -3.16
CA GLY A 62 3.06 -11.91 -4.22
C GLY A 62 4.28 -12.83 -4.02
N VAL A 63 4.81 -12.89 -2.80
CA VAL A 63 5.89 -13.83 -2.44
C VAL A 63 5.45 -15.28 -2.66
N LYS A 64 4.21 -15.61 -2.32
CA LYS A 64 3.70 -16.96 -2.54
C LYS A 64 3.58 -17.33 -4.02
N LEU A 65 3.09 -16.41 -4.87
CA LEU A 65 3.01 -16.63 -6.32
C LEU A 65 4.41 -16.83 -6.93
N LEU A 66 5.42 -16.09 -6.45
CA LEU A 66 6.82 -16.29 -6.84
C LEU A 66 7.33 -17.69 -6.44
N ASP A 67 7.00 -18.16 -5.24
CA ASP A 67 7.31 -19.53 -4.77
C ASP A 67 6.60 -20.61 -5.61
N GLN A 68 5.46 -20.29 -6.24
CA GLN A 68 4.75 -21.14 -7.20
C GLN A 68 5.31 -21.05 -8.64
N GLY A 69 6.38 -20.27 -8.87
CA GLY A 69 7.02 -20.11 -10.18
C GLY A 69 6.37 -19.05 -11.09
N LEU A 70 5.42 -18.27 -10.58
CA LEU A 70 4.75 -17.20 -11.33
C LEU A 70 5.48 -15.88 -11.17
N GLY A 71 5.39 -14.98 -12.16
CA GLY A 71 5.80 -13.58 -11.98
C GLY A 71 7.30 -13.32 -11.84
N VAL A 72 8.18 -14.26 -12.23
CA VAL A 72 9.65 -14.12 -12.13
C VAL A 72 10.16 -12.85 -12.83
N LEU A 73 9.59 -12.49 -13.99
CA LEU A 73 9.93 -11.25 -14.71
C LEU A 73 9.49 -9.98 -13.97
N GLN A 74 8.60 -10.10 -12.99
CA GLN A 74 8.02 -9.00 -12.22
C GLN A 74 8.63 -8.88 -10.82
N LEU A 75 9.66 -9.67 -10.50
CA LEU A 75 10.26 -9.75 -9.17
C LEU A 75 10.62 -8.36 -8.61
N TYR A 76 11.27 -7.52 -9.44
CA TYR A 76 11.67 -6.17 -9.04
C TYR A 76 10.48 -5.24 -8.82
N ILE A 77 9.42 -5.36 -9.62
CA ILE A 77 8.20 -4.56 -9.49
C ILE A 77 7.48 -4.95 -8.20
N HIS A 78 7.45 -6.24 -7.88
CA HIS A 78 6.88 -6.77 -6.65
C HIS A 78 7.58 -6.23 -5.41
N TYR A 79 8.91 -6.29 -5.37
CA TYR A 79 9.66 -5.82 -4.22
C TYR A 79 9.65 -4.30 -4.09
N VAL A 80 9.96 -3.57 -5.15
CA VAL A 80 10.09 -2.10 -5.08
C VAL A 80 8.72 -1.44 -4.95
N GLY A 81 7.73 -1.91 -5.71
CA GLY A 81 6.38 -1.35 -5.68
C GLY A 81 5.67 -1.60 -4.35
N GLY A 82 5.57 -2.88 -3.95
CA GLY A 82 4.86 -3.28 -2.73
C GLY A 82 5.52 -2.77 -1.45
N LEU A 83 6.84 -2.96 -1.31
CA LEU A 83 7.57 -2.49 -0.13
C LEU A 83 7.72 -0.97 -0.13
N GLY A 84 7.83 -0.33 -1.30
CA GLY A 84 7.88 1.13 -1.40
C GLY A 84 6.60 1.78 -0.88
N ALA A 85 5.43 1.29 -1.29
CA ALA A 85 4.15 1.79 -0.79
C ALA A 85 4.01 1.58 0.73
N PHE A 86 4.42 0.42 1.25
CA PHE A 86 4.38 0.14 2.69
C PHE A 86 5.37 1.01 3.48
N PHE A 87 6.56 1.26 2.93
CA PHE A 87 7.60 2.09 3.53
C PHE A 87 7.12 3.51 3.83
N PHE A 88 6.32 4.14 2.96
CA PHE A 88 5.80 5.48 3.25
C PHE A 88 4.88 5.51 4.48
N PHE A 89 4.06 4.48 4.70
CA PHE A 89 3.27 4.41 5.94
C PHE A 89 4.17 4.25 7.18
N LEU A 90 5.24 3.46 7.10
CA LEU A 90 6.20 3.35 8.19
C LEU A 90 6.91 4.68 8.48
N LEU A 91 7.28 5.44 7.44
CA LEU A 91 7.87 6.76 7.58
C LEU A 91 6.98 7.73 8.35
N TYR A 92 5.66 7.67 8.16
CA TYR A 92 4.73 8.49 8.95
C TYR A 92 4.89 8.22 10.45
N TYR A 93 4.93 6.96 10.87
CA TYR A 93 5.05 6.58 12.28
C TYR A 93 6.44 6.86 12.84
N TRP A 94 7.48 6.83 11.99
CA TRP A 94 8.84 7.17 12.39
C TRP A 94 9.03 8.66 12.72
N PHE A 95 8.42 9.54 11.91
CA PHE A 95 8.61 10.99 12.04
C PHE A 95 7.49 11.73 12.76
N MET A 96 6.44 11.02 13.21
CA MET A 96 5.17 11.56 13.70
C MET A 96 5.32 12.89 14.50
N PRO A 97 5.00 14.05 13.89
CA PRO A 97 5.21 15.35 14.52
C PRO A 97 4.28 15.56 15.73
N GLU A 98 4.63 16.43 16.66
CA GLU A 98 3.75 16.77 17.79
C GLU A 98 2.55 17.65 17.39
N LYS A 99 2.77 18.58 16.45
CA LYS A 99 1.72 19.53 16.04
C LYS A 99 0.64 18.82 15.22
N PRO A 100 -0.67 18.93 15.58
CA PRO A 100 -1.76 18.22 14.91
C PRO A 100 -1.79 18.46 13.39
N SER A 101 -1.67 19.70 12.94
CA SER A 101 -1.67 20.05 11.51
C SER A 101 -0.50 19.45 10.74
N ARG A 102 0.66 19.27 11.38
CA ARG A 102 1.82 18.61 10.78
C ARG A 102 1.65 17.10 10.73
N GLN A 103 0.98 16.49 11.72
CA GLN A 103 0.65 15.06 11.68
C GLN A 103 -0.20 14.73 10.47
N SER A 104 -1.30 15.45 10.25
CA SER A 104 -2.18 15.22 9.10
C SER A 104 -1.50 15.50 7.77
N ALA A 105 -0.66 16.53 7.70
CA ALA A 105 0.09 16.86 6.48
C ALA A 105 1.09 15.74 6.12
N LEU A 106 1.82 15.22 7.12
CA LEU A 106 2.71 14.08 6.90
C LEU A 106 1.92 12.81 6.53
N ALA A 107 0.82 12.53 7.22
CA ALA A 107 -0.04 11.38 6.91
C ALA A 107 -0.58 11.44 5.47
N PHE A 108 -0.99 12.64 5.02
CA PHE A 108 -1.40 12.89 3.64
C PHE A 108 -0.27 12.64 2.65
N ALA A 109 0.89 13.26 2.87
CA ALA A 109 2.03 13.10 1.97
C ALA A 109 2.44 11.63 1.83
N MET A 110 2.53 10.91 2.95
CA MET A 110 2.90 9.49 2.94
C MET A 110 1.81 8.61 2.29
N SER A 111 0.53 8.86 2.57
CA SER A 111 -0.57 8.10 1.96
C SER A 111 -0.66 8.34 0.45
N LEU A 112 -0.42 9.59 0.00
CA LEU A 112 -0.41 9.94 -1.41
C LEU A 112 0.76 9.28 -2.14
N LEU A 113 1.97 9.29 -1.57
CA LEU A 113 3.12 8.60 -2.14
C LEU A 113 2.91 7.09 -2.20
N ALA A 114 2.33 6.50 -1.15
CA ALA A 114 1.95 5.09 -1.15
C ALA A 114 0.95 4.75 -2.26
N PHE A 115 -0.05 5.60 -2.48
CA PHE A 115 -1.04 5.45 -3.56
C PHE A 115 -0.40 5.54 -4.95
N LEU A 116 0.46 6.53 -5.19
CA LEU A 116 1.15 6.69 -6.47
C LEU A 116 2.05 5.50 -6.78
N PHE A 117 2.77 4.98 -5.78
CA PHE A 117 3.56 3.76 -5.92
C PHE A 117 2.70 2.53 -6.18
N ALA A 118 1.57 2.39 -5.48
CA ALA A 118 0.65 1.27 -5.67
C ALA A 118 0.05 1.25 -7.09
N ILE A 119 -0.39 2.40 -7.60
CA ILE A 119 -0.86 2.54 -8.99
C ILE A 119 0.24 2.14 -9.96
N GLN A 120 1.43 2.73 -9.83
CA GLN A 120 2.54 2.45 -10.74
C GLN A 120 2.86 0.95 -10.75
N ALA A 121 3.00 0.34 -9.57
CA ALA A 121 3.29 -1.09 -9.44
C ALA A 121 2.21 -1.97 -10.08
N TYR A 122 0.93 -1.63 -9.87
CA TYR A 122 -0.19 -2.37 -10.44
C TYR A 122 -0.20 -2.33 -11.97
N PHE A 123 -0.15 -1.13 -12.56
CA PHE A 123 -0.21 -0.98 -14.01
C PHE A 123 1.03 -1.52 -14.73
N ILE A 124 2.21 -1.35 -14.14
CA ILE A 124 3.42 -2.01 -14.66
C ILE A 124 3.22 -3.52 -14.59
N GLY A 125 2.79 -4.08 -13.45
CA GLY A 125 2.55 -5.52 -13.32
C GLY A 125 1.59 -6.07 -14.39
N GLN A 126 0.48 -5.38 -14.65
CA GLN A 126 -0.48 -5.76 -15.70
C GLN A 126 0.14 -5.78 -17.09
N ALA A 127 1.04 -4.84 -17.41
CA ALA A 127 1.71 -4.80 -18.72
C ALA A 127 2.65 -6.00 -18.99
N TYR A 128 3.04 -6.76 -17.96
CA TYR A 128 3.86 -7.98 -18.11
C TYR A 128 3.02 -9.28 -18.16
N VAL A 129 1.70 -9.21 -17.93
CA VAL A 129 0.79 -10.37 -18.04
C VAL A 129 -0.23 -10.23 -19.17
N GLY A 130 -0.38 -9.02 -19.73
CA GLY A 130 -1.27 -8.69 -20.84
C GLY A 130 -0.67 -8.98 -22.21
#